data_AF-A0A4Q7IY93-F1
#
_entry.id   AF-A0A4Q7IY93-F1
#
_cell.length_a   1.000
_cell.length_b   1.000
_cell.length_c   1.000
_cell.angle_alpha   90.00
_cell.angle_beta   90.00
_cell.angle_gamma   90.00
#
_symmetry.space_group_name_H-M   'P 1'
#
loop_
_entity.id
_entity.type
_entity.pdbx_description
1 polymer ?
#
loop_
_entity_poly.entity_id
_entity_poly.type
_entity_poly.pdbx_seq_one_letter_code
_entity_poly.pdbx_strand_id
1 'polypeptide(L)'
;MALQNHLQVAKLSKQPSSDKNDASIVIHGIQLDSYGRCLHYHTNNDIVALKCAQCHQYFACYQCHDAIMSHEFMPANPEDKSVMCGVCHHIMNYQDYSQNSCPNCHHAFNPRCALHHEIYFES
;
A
#
# COMPACT_ATOMS: atom_id res chain seq x y z
N MET A 1 13.27 22.04 -59.17
CA MET A 1 12.73 20.91 -58.39
C MET A 1 12.05 21.48 -57.15
N ALA A 2 10.76 21.14 -57.02
CA ALA A 2 9.85 21.14 -55.86
C ALA A 2 10.22 21.89 -54.57
N LEU A 3 9.34 22.55 -53.84
CA LEU A 3 7.97 23.07 -53.98
C LEU A 3 7.80 23.97 -52.75
N GLN A 4 7.08 25.09 -52.85
CA GLN A 4 6.67 25.90 -51.69
C GLN A 4 5.86 25.06 -50.69
N ASN A 5 5.89 25.42 -49.40
CA ASN A 5 4.65 25.61 -48.64
C ASN A 5 4.89 26.29 -47.27
N HIS A 6 4.32 27.49 -47.16
CA HIS A 6 3.90 28.07 -45.89
C HIS A 6 2.79 27.21 -45.28
N LEU A 7 2.81 27.02 -43.96
CA LEU A 7 1.58 26.84 -43.17
C LEU A 7 1.84 27.16 -41.70
N GLN A 8 1.11 28.18 -41.26
CA GLN A 8 0.93 28.66 -39.90
C GLN A 8 -0.03 27.70 -39.17
N VAL A 9 0.26 27.32 -37.93
CA VAL A 9 -0.77 27.02 -36.92
C VAL A 9 -0.15 26.95 -35.53
N ALA A 10 -0.53 27.92 -34.69
CA ALA A 10 -0.47 27.78 -33.25
C ALA A 10 -1.41 26.65 -32.81
N LYS A 11 -0.92 25.75 -31.94
CA LYS A 11 -1.77 24.91 -31.09
C LYS A 11 -1.22 24.95 -29.67
N LEU A 12 -1.82 25.82 -28.87
CA LEU A 12 -2.06 25.56 -27.45
C LEU A 12 -2.81 24.22 -27.35
N SER A 13 -2.24 23.27 -26.60
CA SER A 13 -2.95 22.17 -25.93
C SER A 13 -1.88 21.25 -25.35
N LYS A 14 -1.77 21.03 -24.04
CA LYS A 14 -2.84 20.63 -23.14
C LYS A 14 -2.64 21.23 -21.74
N GLN A 15 -3.69 21.83 -21.22
CA GLN A 15 -3.87 22.08 -19.79
C GLN A 15 -3.89 20.73 -19.03
N PRO A 16 -3.49 20.70 -17.74
CA PRO A 16 -3.61 19.52 -16.91
C PRO A 16 -5.09 19.16 -16.79
N SER A 17 -5.45 17.97 -17.25
CA SER A 17 -6.82 17.49 -17.25
C SER A 17 -7.20 16.93 -15.87
N SER A 18 -8.15 17.64 -15.24
CA SER A 18 -9.29 17.13 -14.48
C SER A 18 -9.03 16.19 -13.30
N ASP A 19 -9.30 16.71 -12.12
CA ASP A 19 -10.12 16.11 -11.06
C ASP A 19 -10.50 14.64 -11.26
N LYS A 20 -9.88 13.79 -10.44
CA LYS A 20 -10.60 12.75 -9.70
C LYS A 20 -10.07 12.83 -8.27
N ASN A 21 -10.97 12.76 -7.30
CA ASN A 21 -10.60 12.41 -5.93
C ASN A 21 -9.82 11.09 -5.98
N ASP A 22 -8.49 11.18 -6.06
CA ASP A 22 -7.61 10.08 -5.74
C ASP A 22 -7.67 9.99 -4.23
N ALA A 23 -8.60 9.16 -3.73
CA ALA A 23 -8.62 8.81 -2.33
C ALA A 23 -7.33 8.02 -2.06
N SER A 24 -6.25 8.75 -1.81
CA SER A 24 -4.94 8.21 -1.50
C SER A 24 -5.12 7.24 -0.34
N ILE A 25 -4.82 5.97 -0.57
CA ILE A 25 -4.89 4.94 0.47
C ILE A 25 -3.85 5.30 1.53
N VAL A 26 -4.31 5.62 2.73
CA VAL A 26 -3.46 6.05 3.86
C VAL A 26 -3.05 4.85 4.70
N ILE A 27 -1.78 4.80 5.10
CA ILE A 27 -1.29 3.90 6.15
C ILE A 27 -1.37 4.63 7.48
N HIS A 28 -2.09 4.07 8.44
CA HIS A 28 -2.17 4.57 9.80
C HIS A 28 -1.12 3.92 10.70
N GLY A 29 -0.58 4.67 11.66
CA GLY A 29 0.32 4.12 12.66
C GLY A 29 1.07 5.18 13.45
N ILE A 30 1.84 4.71 14.42
CA ILE A 30 2.57 5.55 15.37
C ILE A 30 3.99 5.75 14.86
N GLN A 31 4.40 7.01 14.71
CA GLN A 31 5.72 7.44 14.24
C GLN A 31 6.12 6.76 12.92
N LEU A 32 5.26 6.91 11.91
CA LEU A 32 5.52 6.35 10.59
C LEU A 32 6.66 7.08 9.88
N ASP A 33 7.42 6.32 9.10
CA ASP A 33 8.28 6.86 8.07
C ASP A 33 7.62 6.79 6.67
N SER A 34 8.37 7.17 5.64
CA SER A 34 7.88 7.19 4.25
C SER A 34 7.55 5.83 3.65
N TYR A 35 7.92 4.72 4.30
CA TYR A 35 7.64 3.35 3.85
C TYR A 35 6.62 2.64 4.76
N GLY A 36 5.99 3.36 5.69
CA GLY A 36 5.00 2.82 6.61
C GLY A 36 5.58 2.01 7.76
N ARG A 37 6.89 2.10 8.04
CA ARG A 37 7.50 1.47 9.22
C ARG A 37 7.12 2.27 10.47
N CYS A 38 6.72 1.59 11.54
CA CYS A 38 6.22 2.24 12.76
C CYS A 38 7.20 2.08 13.92
N LEU A 39 6.88 2.66 15.08
CA LEU A 39 7.67 2.50 16.31
C LEU A 39 7.79 1.04 16.78
N HIS A 40 6.76 0.22 16.57
CA HIS A 40 6.75 -1.18 17.02
C HIS A 40 7.66 -2.08 16.17
N TYR A 41 7.64 -1.87 14.84
CA TYR A 41 8.40 -2.66 13.87
C TYR A 41 9.07 -1.72 12.86
N HIS A 42 10.41 -1.66 12.91
CA HIS A 42 11.21 -0.65 12.19
C HIS A 42 12.49 -1.19 11.53
N THR A 43 12.52 -2.48 11.19
CA THR A 43 13.58 -3.02 10.33
C THR A 43 13.35 -2.59 8.88
N ASN A 44 14.35 -2.75 8.01
CA ASN A 44 14.24 -2.43 6.59
C ASN A 44 13.10 -3.18 5.87
N ASN A 45 12.66 -4.32 6.40
CA ASN A 45 11.65 -5.16 5.76
C ASN A 45 10.25 -5.00 6.38
N ASP A 46 10.07 -4.14 7.39
CA ASP A 46 8.78 -3.88 8.06
C ASP A 46 7.89 -2.90 7.26
N ILE A 47 7.82 -3.13 5.95
CA ILE A 47 7.21 -2.23 4.97
C ILE A 47 5.80 -2.68 4.56
N VAL A 48 5.17 -3.55 5.33
CA VAL A 48 3.82 -4.06 5.03
C VAL A 48 2.81 -3.34 5.90
N ALA A 49 1.74 -2.84 5.28
CA ALA A 49 0.55 -2.40 5.96
C ALA A 49 -0.57 -3.44 5.84
N LEU A 50 -1.36 -3.61 6.90
CA LEU A 50 -2.40 -4.61 7.04
C LEU A 50 -3.75 -3.94 7.14
N LYS A 51 -4.71 -4.44 6.36
CA LYS A 51 -6.10 -4.00 6.40
C LYS A 51 -6.85 -4.80 7.45
N CYS A 52 -7.41 -4.11 8.44
CA CYS A 52 -8.28 -4.74 9.42
C CYS A 52 -9.62 -5.12 8.76
N ALA A 53 -10.12 -6.34 9.01
CA ALA A 53 -11.35 -6.82 8.42
C ALA A 53 -12.60 -6.08 8.92
N GLN A 54 -12.57 -5.50 10.12
CA GLN A 54 -13.71 -4.78 10.69
C GLN A 54 -13.81 -3.33 10.20
N CYS A 55 -12.70 -2.57 10.23
CA CYS A 55 -12.73 -1.13 9.89
C CYS A 55 -12.23 -0.80 8.48
N HIS A 56 -11.70 -1.80 7.77
CA HIS A 56 -11.23 -1.70 6.38
C HIS A 56 -10.16 -0.63 6.11
N GLN A 57 -9.46 -0.19 7.16
CA GLN A 57 -8.33 0.75 7.08
C GLN A 57 -7.00 0.01 7.16
N TYR A 58 -5.96 0.58 6.55
CA TYR A 58 -4.60 0.02 6.56
C TYR A 58 -3.78 0.56 7.72
N PHE A 59 -3.12 -0.33 8.45
CA PHE A 59 -2.24 0.02 9.56
C PHE A 59 -0.86 -0.58 9.35
N ALA A 60 0.18 0.14 9.77
CA ALA A 60 1.56 -0.34 9.71
C ALA A 60 1.78 -1.67 10.48
N CYS A 61 0.98 -1.92 11.52
CA CYS A 61 0.91 -3.21 12.20
C CYS A 61 -0.35 -3.31 13.06
N TYR A 62 -0.65 -4.51 13.56
CA TYR A 62 -1.78 -4.73 14.46
C TYR A 62 -1.68 -3.92 15.77
N GLN A 63 -0.48 -3.76 16.35
CA GLN A 63 -0.30 -2.95 17.57
C GLN A 63 -0.58 -1.46 17.33
N CYS A 64 -0.26 -0.96 16.12
CA CYS A 64 -0.67 0.40 15.72
C CYS A 64 -2.18 0.52 15.60
N HIS A 65 -2.85 -0.50 15.09
CA HIS A 65 -4.31 -0.54 15.05
C HIS A 65 -4.90 -0.48 16.46
N ASP A 66 -4.50 -1.40 17.34
CA ASP A 66 -5.10 -1.54 18.68
C ASP A 66 -4.83 -0.32 19.57
N ALA A 67 -3.74 0.42 19.31
CA ALA A 67 -3.44 1.66 20.01
C ALA A 67 -4.24 2.87 19.50
N ILE A 68 -4.70 2.86 18.24
CA ILE A 68 -5.38 3.99 17.58
C ILE A 68 -6.91 3.80 17.59
N MET A 69 -7.37 2.57 17.43
CA MET A 69 -8.77 2.21 17.26
C MET A 69 -9.41 1.81 18.59
N SER A 70 -10.73 1.91 18.67
CA SER A 70 -11.51 1.49 19.84
C SER A 70 -11.89 0.00 19.82
N HIS A 71 -11.30 -0.78 18.94
CA HIS A 71 -11.51 -2.22 18.80
C HIS A 71 -10.17 -2.88 18.45
N GLU A 72 -10.07 -4.19 18.68
CA GLU A 72 -8.88 -4.97 18.31
C GLU A 72 -8.83 -5.24 16.82
N PHE A 73 -7.62 -5.52 16.32
CA PHE A 73 -7.37 -5.87 14.94
C PHE A 73 -8.07 -7.19 14.62
N MET A 74 -8.89 -7.16 13.56
CA MET A 74 -9.59 -8.35 13.09
C MET A 74 -8.88 -8.94 11.87
N PRO A 75 -8.59 -10.26 11.88
CA PRO A 75 -7.93 -10.94 10.77
C PRO A 75 -8.78 -10.84 9.50
N ALA A 76 -8.12 -10.74 8.35
CA ALA A 76 -8.77 -10.72 7.04
C ALA A 76 -8.94 -12.12 6.46
N ASN A 77 -9.91 -12.29 5.57
CA ASN A 77 -9.97 -13.50 4.75
C ASN A 77 -8.68 -13.60 3.90
N PRO A 78 -8.02 -14.77 3.80
CA PRO A 78 -6.80 -14.93 3.00
C PRO A 78 -6.93 -14.54 1.52
N GLU A 79 -8.15 -14.63 0.96
CA GLU A 79 -8.46 -14.26 -0.42
C GLU A 79 -8.59 -12.74 -0.60
N ASP A 80 -8.82 -11.99 0.48
CA ASP A 80 -9.00 -10.54 0.44
C ASP A 80 -7.69 -9.80 0.15
N LYS A 81 -7.84 -8.69 -0.56
CA LYS A 81 -6.78 -7.69 -0.75
C LYS A 81 -6.58 -6.88 0.53
N SER A 82 -5.86 -7.48 1.49
CA SER A 82 -5.67 -6.97 2.85
C SER A 82 -4.23 -6.59 3.18
N VAL A 83 -3.28 -6.82 2.28
CA VAL A 83 -1.87 -6.48 2.49
C VAL A 83 -1.47 -5.40 1.50
N MET A 84 -0.73 -4.38 1.95
CA MET A 84 -0.19 -3.34 1.08
C MET A 84 1.31 -3.16 1.29
N CYS A 85 2.07 -3.06 0.20
CA CYS A 85 3.48 -2.70 0.25
C CYS A 85 3.64 -1.19 0.45
N GLY A 86 4.26 -0.76 1.55
CA GLY A 86 4.51 0.65 1.84
C GLY A 86 5.55 1.32 0.93
N VAL A 87 6.31 0.56 0.13
CA VAL A 87 7.26 1.12 -0.86
C VAL A 87 6.55 1.54 -2.15
N CYS A 88 5.66 0.70 -2.67
CA CYS A 88 5.03 0.93 -3.98
C CYS A 88 3.50 0.96 -3.96
N HIS A 89 2.88 0.84 -2.78
CA HIS A 89 1.44 0.78 -2.56
C HIS A 89 0.70 -0.33 -3.30
N HIS A 90 1.43 -1.36 -3.77
CA HIS A 90 0.79 -2.54 -4.36
C HIS A 90 -0.02 -3.28 -3.29
N ILE A 91 -1.30 -3.47 -3.57
CA ILE A 91 -2.23 -4.19 -2.70
C ILE A 91 -2.34 -5.63 -3.17
N MET A 92 -2.19 -6.55 -2.23
CA MET A 92 -2.08 -7.98 -2.46
C MET A 92 -2.91 -8.77 -1.45
N ASN A 93 -3.21 -10.02 -1.78
CA ASN A 93 -3.82 -10.98 -0.86
C ASN A 93 -2.74 -11.81 -0.15
N TYR A 94 -3.15 -12.79 0.67
CA TYR A 94 -2.21 -13.66 1.37
C TYR A 94 -1.31 -14.46 0.43
N GLN A 95 -1.86 -15.00 -0.68
CA GLN A 95 -1.10 -15.81 -1.63
C GLN A 95 0.11 -15.05 -2.18
N ASP A 96 -0.09 -13.82 -2.63
CA ASP A 96 0.97 -12.96 -3.14
C ASP A 96 1.94 -12.53 -2.02
N TYR A 97 1.41 -12.14 -0.86
CA TYR A 97 2.22 -11.73 0.30
C TYR A 97 3.13 -12.86 0.81
N SER A 98 2.64 -14.11 0.82
CA SER A 98 3.36 -15.29 1.30
C SER A 98 4.62 -15.63 0.49
N GLN A 99 4.82 -14.98 -0.67
CA GLN A 99 6.03 -15.11 -1.50
C GLN A 99 7.25 -14.35 -0.91
N ASN A 100 7.13 -13.76 0.29
CA ASN A 100 8.19 -13.05 1.03
C ASN A 100 8.79 -11.82 0.32
N SER A 101 8.19 -11.36 -0.78
CA SER A 101 8.58 -10.13 -1.46
C SER A 101 7.41 -9.53 -2.21
N CYS A 102 7.44 -8.21 -2.42
CA CYS A 102 6.40 -7.55 -3.20
C CYS A 102 6.45 -8.01 -4.67
N PRO A 103 5.34 -8.48 -5.27
CA PRO A 103 5.34 -8.90 -6.67
C PRO A 103 5.56 -7.73 -7.65
N ASN A 104 5.36 -6.49 -7.20
CA ASN A 104 5.50 -5.29 -8.04
C ASN A 104 6.89 -4.65 -7.95
N CYS A 105 7.46 -4.47 -6.75
CA CYS A 105 8.76 -3.80 -6.58
C CYS A 105 9.88 -4.73 -6.08
N HIS A 106 9.57 -5.99 -5.80
CA HIS A 106 10.51 -7.02 -5.33
C HIS A 106 11.21 -6.71 -4.00
N HIS A 107 10.77 -5.68 -3.27
CA HIS A 107 11.27 -5.43 -1.92
C HIS A 107 10.91 -6.61 -1.02
N ALA A 108 11.90 -7.11 -0.27
CA ALA A 108 11.71 -8.22 0.66
C ALA A 108 10.78 -7.81 1.81
N PHE A 109 9.92 -8.72 2.24
CA PHE A 109 9.11 -8.57 3.45
C PHE A 109 9.83 -9.17 4.66
N ASN A 110 9.46 -8.76 5.86
CA ASN A 110 10.04 -9.30 7.07
C ASN A 110 9.53 -10.73 7.28
N PRO A 111 10.38 -11.78 7.21
CA PRO A 111 9.93 -13.16 7.34
C PRO A 111 9.38 -13.48 8.74
N ARG A 112 9.73 -12.67 9.76
CA ARG A 112 9.19 -12.82 11.11
C ARG A 112 7.71 -12.49 11.20
N CYS A 113 7.14 -11.79 10.21
CA CYS A 113 5.69 -11.55 10.16
C CYS A 113 4.86 -12.85 10.04
N ALA A 114 5.47 -13.96 9.59
CA ALA A 114 4.81 -15.26 9.60
C ALA A 114 4.42 -15.74 11.02
N LEU A 115 5.09 -15.23 12.06
CA LEU A 115 4.73 -15.51 13.46
C LEU A 115 3.39 -14.88 13.87
N HIS A 116 2.86 -13.95 13.07
CA HIS A 116 1.59 -13.28 13.33
C HIS A 116 0.47 -13.74 12.38
N HIS A 117 0.62 -14.89 11.73
CA HIS A 117 -0.35 -15.39 10.74
C HIS A 117 -1.79 -15.36 11.28
N GLU A 118 -2.02 -15.92 12.47
CA GLU A 118 -3.34 -15.99 13.11
C GLU A 118 -3.92 -14.63 13.51
N ILE A 119 -3.08 -13.59 13.60
CA ILE A 119 -3.53 -12.21 13.85
C ILE A 119 -3.96 -11.55 12.53
N TYR A 120 -3.29 -11.88 11.42
CA TYR A 120 -3.46 -11.19 10.15
C TYR A 120 -4.57 -11.82 9.30
N PHE A 121 -4.72 -13.15 9.38
CA PHE A 121 -5.59 -13.91 8.49
C PHE A 121 -6.44 -14.94 9.25
N GLU A 122 -7.65 -15.14 8.75
CA GLU A 122 -8.54 -16.22 9.19
C GLU A 122 -7.92 -17.59 8.84
N SER A 123 -8.17 -18.59 9.69
CA SER A 123 -7.70 -19.98 9.52
C SER A 123 -8.57 -20.83 8.61
#